data_AF-A0A352RRN4-F1
#
_entry.id   AF-A0A352RRN4-F1
#
_cell.length_a   1.000
_cell.length_b   1.000
_cell.length_c   1.000
_cell.angle_alpha   90.00
_cell.angle_beta   90.00
_cell.angle_gamma   90.00
#
_symmetry.space_group_name_H-M   'P 1'
#
loop_
_entity.id
_entity.type
_entity.pdbx_description
1 polymer ?
#
loop_
_entity_poly.entity_id
_entity_poly.type
_entity_poly.pdbx_seq_one_letter_code
_entity_poly.pdbx_strand_id
1 'polypeptide(L)'
;DHRIPAGGEIDRHVSAELEGADLILMLVSADFMASDYCYGIEMTRALARHAAGTAIVVPLIVRPCDWHSAPFGRLKALPQDGKPISKWPSHDDAFVDIVQSLRQLVAPRRESLSGATAPLAQATPASTPVAAARPRSSTLALRKQFSDIDRDRFLEEGFAYIRAFFENSMEELAPRNPGYEARFRPISNEGFTGALYRDGKKVAGCYVRISRLYGGRAQIGYSGNDNA
;
A
#
# COMPACT_ATOMS: atom_id res chain seq x y z
N ASP A 1 1.43 2.54 -16.58
CA ASP A 1 2.10 1.81 -17.67
C ASP A 1 1.19 1.89 -18.89
N HIS A 2 1.72 2.31 -20.04
CA HIS A 2 0.98 2.75 -21.24
C HIS A 2 1.21 1.80 -22.43
N ARG A 3 1.02 0.49 -22.23
CA ARG A 3 1.12 -0.49 -23.33
C ARG A 3 -0.20 -0.72 -24.09
N ILE A 4 -1.24 0.04 -23.80
CA ILE A 4 -2.48 0.02 -24.59
C ILE A 4 -2.31 1.05 -25.72
N PRO A 5 -2.24 0.62 -26.99
CA PRO A 5 -2.16 1.54 -28.11
C PRO A 5 -3.38 2.47 -28.12
N ALA A 6 -3.20 3.72 -28.54
CA ALA A 6 -4.31 4.65 -28.67
C ALA A 6 -5.38 4.07 -29.63
N GLY A 7 -6.59 3.84 -29.12
CA GLY A 7 -7.69 3.19 -29.86
C GLY A 7 -7.81 1.66 -29.68
N GLY A 8 -6.97 1.03 -28.86
CA GLY A 8 -7.10 -0.39 -28.52
C GLY A 8 -8.22 -0.66 -27.53
N GLU A 9 -8.97 -1.76 -27.73
CA GLU A 9 -9.94 -2.24 -26.72
C GLU A 9 -9.18 -2.66 -25.45
N ILE A 10 -9.39 -1.90 -24.37
CA ILE A 10 -8.68 -2.04 -23.08
C ILE A 10 -8.80 -3.48 -22.56
N ASP A 11 -9.99 -4.09 -22.64
CA ASP A 11 -10.28 -5.43 -22.10
C ASP A 11 -9.51 -6.55 -22.82
N ARG A 12 -9.34 -6.44 -24.14
CA ARG A 12 -8.61 -7.45 -24.94
C ARG A 12 -7.11 -7.41 -24.69
N HIS A 13 -6.54 -6.21 -24.57
CA HIS A 13 -5.11 -6.04 -24.28
C HIS A 13 -4.77 -6.49 -22.85
N VAL A 14 -5.61 -6.15 -21.87
CA VAL A 14 -5.44 -6.60 -20.48
C VAL A 14 -5.50 -8.12 -20.38
N SER A 15 -6.42 -8.77 -21.10
CA SER A 15 -6.55 -10.23 -21.10
C SER A 15 -5.31 -10.95 -21.65
N ALA A 16 -4.70 -10.43 -22.74
CA ALA A 16 -3.51 -11.05 -23.34
C ALA A 16 -2.27 -10.93 -22.44
N GLU A 17 -2.03 -9.75 -21.87
CA GLU A 17 -0.94 -9.53 -20.92
C GLU A 17 -1.15 -10.35 -19.64
N LEU A 18 -2.40 -10.44 -19.17
CA LEU A 18 -2.75 -11.27 -18.03
C LEU A 18 -2.48 -12.75 -18.30
N GLU A 19 -2.71 -13.26 -19.51
CA GLU A 19 -2.46 -14.66 -19.87
C GLU A 19 -0.97 -14.98 -19.99
N GLY A 20 -0.15 -14.01 -20.44
CA GLY A 20 1.30 -14.16 -20.55
C GLY A 20 2.07 -13.91 -19.25
N ALA A 21 1.46 -13.30 -18.24
CA ALA A 21 2.17 -12.93 -17.01
C ALA A 21 2.48 -14.14 -16.10
N ASP A 22 3.74 -14.28 -15.67
CA ASP A 22 4.14 -15.24 -14.63
C ASP A 22 3.86 -14.72 -13.21
N LEU A 23 3.82 -13.39 -13.05
CA LEU A 23 3.58 -12.69 -11.79
C LEU A 23 2.53 -11.60 -12.02
N ILE A 24 1.47 -11.64 -11.21
CA ILE A 24 0.33 -10.71 -11.30
C ILE A 24 0.20 -9.99 -9.95
N LEU A 25 0.37 -8.67 -9.98
CA LEU A 25 0.26 -7.81 -8.79
C LEU A 25 -1.13 -7.17 -8.75
N MET A 26 -1.88 -7.38 -7.67
CA MET A 26 -3.22 -6.79 -7.51
C MET A 26 -3.15 -5.58 -6.58
N LEU A 27 -3.43 -4.38 -7.06
CA LEU A 27 -3.43 -3.16 -6.23
C LEU A 27 -4.77 -3.02 -5.49
N VAL A 28 -4.84 -3.58 -4.29
CA VAL A 28 -6.08 -3.74 -3.52
C VAL A 28 -6.39 -2.49 -2.70
N SER A 29 -7.62 -1.98 -2.87
CA SER A 29 -8.18 -0.86 -2.14
C SER A 29 -9.71 -0.98 -2.06
N ALA A 30 -10.39 -0.09 -1.31
CA ALA A 30 -11.84 -0.07 -1.27
C ALA A 30 -12.48 0.08 -2.66
N ASP A 31 -11.93 0.97 -3.50
CA ASP A 31 -12.41 1.16 -4.89
C ASP A 31 -12.18 -0.08 -5.76
N PHE A 32 -11.08 -0.80 -5.53
CA PHE A 32 -10.81 -2.07 -6.20
C PHE A 32 -11.75 -3.20 -5.74
N MET A 33 -12.14 -3.21 -4.46
CA MET A 33 -13.10 -4.17 -3.92
C MET A 33 -14.54 -3.87 -4.36
N ALA A 34 -14.84 -2.59 -4.64
CA ALA A 34 -16.16 -2.11 -5.04
C ALA A 34 -16.39 -2.14 -6.56
N SER A 35 -15.35 -2.30 -7.38
CA SER A 35 -15.54 -2.64 -8.78
C SER A 35 -16.17 -4.04 -8.89
N ASP A 36 -16.66 -4.44 -10.07
CA ASP A 36 -17.26 -5.76 -10.33
C ASP A 36 -16.29 -6.96 -10.16
N TYR A 37 -15.31 -6.83 -9.27
CA TYR A 37 -14.24 -7.74 -8.90
C TYR A 37 -14.71 -9.19 -8.70
N CYS A 38 -15.77 -9.43 -7.91
CA CYS A 38 -16.30 -10.78 -7.70
C CYS A 38 -16.82 -11.48 -8.97
N TYR A 39 -17.03 -10.72 -10.06
CA TYR A 39 -17.57 -11.19 -11.34
C TYR A 39 -16.66 -10.88 -12.54
N GLY A 40 -15.50 -10.25 -12.31
CA GLY A 40 -14.55 -9.89 -13.34
C GLY A 40 -13.86 -11.13 -13.93
N ILE A 41 -13.80 -11.19 -15.26
CA ILE A 41 -13.19 -12.30 -16.00
C ILE A 41 -11.69 -12.38 -15.70
N GLU A 42 -11.03 -11.23 -15.62
CA GLU A 42 -9.59 -11.09 -15.43
C GLU A 42 -9.16 -11.61 -14.06
N MET A 43 -9.84 -11.21 -12.99
CA MET A 43 -9.52 -11.70 -11.64
C MET A 43 -9.73 -13.20 -11.54
N THR A 44 -10.89 -13.68 -12.01
CA THR A 44 -11.22 -15.11 -11.96
C THR A 44 -10.16 -15.91 -12.70
N ARG A 45 -9.71 -15.43 -13.87
CA ARG A 45 -8.63 -16.03 -14.64
C ARG A 45 -7.29 -15.98 -13.91
N ALA A 46 -6.92 -14.86 -13.31
CA ALA A 46 -5.69 -14.70 -12.54
C ALA A 46 -5.62 -15.69 -11.38
N LEU A 47 -6.71 -15.83 -10.61
CA LEU A 47 -6.79 -16.77 -9.49
C LEU A 47 -6.79 -18.23 -9.96
N ALA A 48 -7.42 -18.54 -11.09
CA ALA A 48 -7.34 -19.88 -11.69
C ALA A 48 -5.91 -20.23 -12.10
N ARG A 49 -5.18 -19.31 -12.76
CA ARG A 49 -3.76 -19.48 -13.11
C ARG A 49 -2.88 -19.61 -11.87
N HIS A 50 -3.21 -18.88 -10.79
CA HIS A 50 -2.53 -19.03 -9.50
C HIS A 50 -2.74 -20.41 -8.89
N ALA A 51 -3.98 -20.88 -8.85
CA ALA A 51 -4.30 -22.21 -8.34
C ALA A 51 -3.65 -23.33 -9.19
N ALA A 52 -3.52 -23.13 -10.50
CA ALA A 52 -2.84 -24.04 -11.41
C ALA A 52 -1.30 -23.96 -11.32
N GLY A 53 -0.74 -22.98 -10.60
CA GLY A 53 0.70 -22.76 -10.51
C GLY A 53 1.35 -22.22 -11.79
N THR A 54 0.55 -21.82 -12.78
CA THR A 54 1.03 -21.23 -14.05
C THR A 54 1.26 -19.72 -13.94
N ALA A 55 0.83 -19.09 -12.84
CA ALA A 55 1.15 -17.72 -12.49
C ALA A 55 1.18 -17.57 -10.96
N ILE A 56 1.78 -16.50 -10.46
CA ILE A 56 1.75 -16.14 -9.05
C ILE A 56 0.95 -14.85 -8.89
N VAL A 57 -0.11 -14.89 -8.07
CA VAL A 57 -0.89 -13.70 -7.75
C VAL A 57 -0.46 -13.16 -6.39
N VAL A 58 -0.13 -11.88 -6.33
CA VAL A 58 0.28 -11.19 -5.09
C VAL A 58 -0.64 -9.99 -4.85
N PRO A 59 -1.48 -10.03 -3.80
CA PRO A 59 -2.22 -8.86 -3.37
C PRO A 59 -1.26 -7.80 -2.79
N LEU A 60 -1.35 -6.57 -3.29
CA LEU A 60 -0.68 -5.38 -2.78
C LEU A 60 -1.71 -4.46 -2.14
N ILE A 61 -1.76 -4.38 -0.81
CA ILE A 61 -2.75 -3.57 -0.11
C ILE A 61 -2.30 -2.12 -0.15
N VAL A 62 -2.88 -1.32 -1.04
CA VAL A 62 -2.50 0.09 -1.21
C VAL A 62 -3.24 1.00 -0.24
N ARG A 63 -4.49 0.65 0.11
CA ARG A 63 -5.34 1.39 1.07
C ARG A 63 -6.11 0.43 1.99
N PRO A 64 -6.55 0.88 3.18
CA PRO A 64 -7.32 0.06 4.10
C PRO A 64 -8.64 -0.36 3.45
N CYS A 65 -8.93 -1.67 3.49
CA CYS A 65 -10.17 -2.26 3.00
C CYS A 65 -10.36 -3.66 3.62
N ASP A 66 -11.58 -4.18 3.56
CA ASP A 66 -11.90 -5.54 4.00
C ASP A 66 -11.57 -6.55 2.89
N TRP A 67 -10.28 -6.79 2.65
CA TRP A 67 -9.82 -7.68 1.57
C TRP A 67 -9.76 -9.16 2.00
N HIS A 68 -9.83 -9.45 3.31
CA HIS A 68 -9.80 -10.83 3.81
C HIS A 68 -11.06 -11.62 3.46
N SER A 69 -12.20 -10.94 3.26
CA SER A 69 -13.44 -11.56 2.80
C SER A 69 -13.43 -11.88 1.29
N ALA A 70 -12.44 -11.40 0.55
CA ALA A 70 -12.33 -11.62 -0.88
C ALA A 70 -11.83 -13.03 -1.26
N PRO A 71 -12.05 -13.50 -2.51
CA PRO A 71 -11.55 -14.79 -2.99
C PRO A 71 -10.02 -14.97 -2.88
N PHE A 72 -9.27 -13.86 -2.90
CA PHE A 72 -7.83 -13.82 -2.74
C PHE A 72 -7.37 -13.56 -1.28
N GLY A 73 -8.30 -13.43 -0.33
CA GLY A 73 -8.01 -13.08 1.06
C GLY A 73 -7.16 -14.11 1.83
N ARG A 74 -7.00 -15.31 1.24
CA ARG A 74 -6.12 -16.38 1.74
C ARG A 74 -4.68 -16.28 1.22
N LEU A 75 -4.43 -15.46 0.20
CA LEU A 75 -3.09 -15.26 -0.36
C LEU A 75 -2.28 -14.36 0.57
N LYS A 76 -0.97 -14.60 0.63
CA LYS A 76 -0.06 -13.71 1.36
C LYS A 76 0.00 -12.37 0.64
N ALA A 77 -0.54 -11.33 1.28
CA ALA A 77 -0.49 -9.97 0.76
C ALA A 77 0.84 -9.28 1.12
N LEU A 78 1.20 -8.29 0.31
CA LEU A 78 2.22 -7.29 0.60
C LEU A 78 1.57 -5.90 0.76
N PRO A 79 2.23 -4.91 1.37
CA PRO A 79 3.44 -5.02 2.21
C PRO A 79 3.28 -6.00 3.39
N GLN A 80 4.34 -6.23 4.15
CA GLN A 80 4.37 -7.15 5.30
C GLN A 80 3.08 -7.14 6.12
N ASP A 81 2.55 -8.34 6.39
CA ASP A 81 1.29 -8.60 7.10
C ASP A 81 0.04 -7.96 6.47
N GLY A 82 0.10 -7.63 5.17
CA GLY A 82 -0.98 -6.94 4.45
C GLY A 82 -1.23 -5.52 4.95
N LYS A 83 -0.24 -4.91 5.63
CA LYS A 83 -0.36 -3.54 6.14
C LYS A 83 -0.49 -2.57 4.97
N PRO A 84 -1.60 -1.82 4.86
CA PRO A 84 -1.82 -0.92 3.72
C PRO A 84 -0.68 0.08 3.56
N ILE A 85 -0.20 0.30 2.33
CA ILE A 85 0.87 1.27 2.03
C ILE A 85 0.58 2.64 2.67
N SER A 86 -0.67 3.11 2.59
CA SER A 86 -1.09 4.38 3.19
C SER A 86 -1.00 4.46 4.73
N LYS A 87 -0.69 3.35 5.41
CA LYS A 87 -0.51 3.25 6.87
C LYS A 87 0.94 3.02 7.28
N TRP A 88 1.87 2.96 6.33
CA TRP A 88 3.30 2.91 6.65
C TRP A 88 3.80 4.28 7.09
N PRO A 89 4.82 4.36 7.98
CA PRO A 89 5.42 5.63 8.38
C PRO A 89 5.97 6.41 7.17
N SER A 90 6.60 5.69 6.24
CA SER A 90 6.97 6.20 4.92
C SER A 90 6.42 5.28 3.83
N HIS A 91 5.98 5.88 2.72
CA HIS A 91 5.64 5.14 1.51
C HIS A 91 6.88 4.43 0.96
N ASP A 92 8.05 5.04 1.08
CA ASP A 92 9.32 4.45 0.64
C ASP A 92 9.63 3.17 1.40
N ASP A 93 9.40 3.14 2.72
CA ASP A 93 9.59 1.94 3.53
C ASP A 93 8.67 0.80 3.07
N ALA A 94 7.41 1.13 2.75
CA ALA A 94 6.45 0.17 2.22
C ALA A 94 6.90 -0.37 0.85
N PHE A 95 7.39 0.51 -0.03
CA PHE A 95 7.87 0.10 -1.35
C PHE A 95 9.16 -0.69 -1.27
N VAL A 96 10.07 -0.37 -0.37
CA VAL A 96 11.29 -1.16 -0.11
C VAL A 96 10.91 -2.57 0.36
N ASP A 97 9.96 -2.70 1.30
CA ASP A 97 9.45 -3.99 1.76
C ASP A 97 8.81 -4.81 0.62
N ILE A 98 7.98 -4.17 -0.21
CA ILE A 98 7.38 -4.79 -1.40
C ILE A 98 8.48 -5.27 -2.35
N VAL A 99 9.44 -4.41 -2.70
CA VAL A 99 10.51 -4.73 -3.66
C VAL A 99 11.39 -5.86 -3.13
N GLN A 100 11.74 -5.87 -1.84
CA GLN A 100 12.51 -6.96 -1.24
C GLN A 100 11.76 -8.28 -1.29
N SER A 101 10.46 -8.28 -0.95
CA SER A 101 9.60 -9.46 -1.01
C SER A 101 9.42 -9.98 -2.44
N LEU A 102 9.18 -9.10 -3.41
CA LEU A 102 9.06 -9.46 -4.81
C LEU A 102 10.39 -9.98 -5.38
N ARG A 103 11.53 -9.39 -4.99
CA ARG A 103 12.85 -9.89 -5.41
C ARG A 103 13.10 -11.32 -4.92
N GLN A 104 12.69 -11.63 -3.69
CA GLN A 104 12.77 -13.01 -3.17
C GLN A 104 11.83 -13.96 -3.92
N LEU A 105 10.65 -13.46 -4.33
CA LEU A 105 9.67 -14.25 -5.07
C LEU A 105 10.14 -14.62 -6.48
N VAL A 106 10.77 -13.68 -7.19
CA VAL A 106 11.24 -13.87 -8.58
C VAL A 106 12.67 -14.38 -8.69
N ALA A 107 13.42 -14.42 -7.58
CA ALA A 107 14.78 -14.96 -7.58
C ALA A 107 14.76 -16.39 -8.12
N PRO A 108 15.73 -16.78 -8.97
CA PRO A 108 15.83 -18.14 -9.47
C PRO A 108 15.79 -19.08 -8.27
N ARG A 109 14.76 -19.93 -8.19
CA ARG A 109 14.82 -21.08 -7.29
C ARG A 109 16.03 -21.86 -7.76
N ARG A 110 17.10 -21.86 -6.98
CA ARG A 110 18.16 -22.83 -7.13
C ARG A 110 17.46 -24.17 -6.98
N GLU A 111 17.10 -24.77 -8.11
CA GLU A 111 16.92 -26.20 -8.18
C GLU A 111 18.18 -26.75 -7.53
N SER A 112 17.99 -27.45 -6.42
CA SER A 112 18.95 -28.41 -5.93
C SER A 112 19.09 -29.46 -7.02
N LEU A 113 19.89 -29.13 -8.04
CA LEU A 113 20.22 -29.99 -9.14
C LEU A 113 21.17 -31.07 -8.63
N SER A 114 20.70 -32.28 -8.86
CA SER A 114 21.47 -33.51 -9.02
C SER A 114 21.86 -34.26 -7.77
N GLY A 115 21.32 -35.47 -7.72
CA GLY A 115 21.74 -36.52 -6.83
C GLY A 115 23.19 -36.93 -7.07
N ALA A 116 23.83 -37.25 -5.96
CA ALA A 116 24.91 -38.22 -5.91
C ALA A 116 24.40 -39.39 -5.08
N THR A 117 23.98 -40.45 -5.75
CA THR A 117 23.93 -41.79 -5.17
C THR A 117 25.34 -42.24 -4.82
N ALA A 118 25.65 -42.36 -3.53
CA ALA A 118 26.71 -43.22 -2.97
C ALA A 118 26.40 -43.48 -1.48
N PRO A 119 26.81 -44.62 -0.92
CA PRO A 119 25.94 -45.52 -0.16
C PRO A 119 25.77 -45.19 1.33
N LEU A 120 24.76 -45.85 1.92
CA LEU A 120 24.49 -45.95 3.36
C LEU A 120 25.77 -46.01 4.20
N ALA A 121 26.04 -44.94 4.94
CA ALA A 121 26.72 -45.02 6.23
C ALA A 121 25.69 -44.60 7.29
N GLN A 122 25.22 -45.58 8.05
CA GLN A 122 24.36 -45.36 9.21
C GLN A 122 25.14 -44.52 10.24
N ALA A 123 24.79 -43.25 10.35
CA ALA A 123 25.11 -42.44 11.51
C ALA A 123 23.80 -42.12 12.23
N THR A 124 23.63 -42.77 13.37
CA THR A 124 22.52 -42.62 14.31
C THR A 124 22.38 -41.14 14.73
N PRO A 125 21.24 -40.47 14.53
CA PRO A 125 20.97 -39.24 15.24
C PRO A 125 20.44 -39.59 16.63
N ALA A 126 21.14 -39.13 17.66
CA ALA A 126 20.66 -39.14 19.03
C ALA A 126 19.28 -38.47 19.10
N SER A 127 18.29 -39.22 19.59
CA SER A 127 16.93 -38.77 19.83
C SER A 127 16.92 -37.68 20.91
N THR A 128 16.76 -36.42 20.50
CA THR A 128 16.30 -35.36 21.40
C THR A 128 14.77 -35.40 21.38
N PRO A 129 14.07 -35.50 22.53
CA PRO A 129 12.62 -35.62 22.52
C PRO A 129 12.01 -34.31 22.02
N VAL A 130 11.39 -34.37 20.84
CA VAL A 130 10.51 -33.31 20.33
C VAL A 130 9.28 -33.27 21.24
N ALA A 131 9.21 -32.26 22.10
CA ALA A 131 8.00 -31.98 22.86
C ALA A 131 6.81 -31.81 21.91
N ALA A 132 5.72 -32.53 22.18
CA ALA A 132 4.52 -32.53 21.37
C ALA A 132 4.02 -31.10 21.09
N ALA A 133 3.84 -30.78 19.80
CA ALA A 133 3.30 -29.50 19.37
C ALA A 133 1.85 -29.37 19.85
N ARG A 134 1.63 -28.60 20.93
CA ARG A 134 0.30 -28.24 21.40
C ARG A 134 -0.35 -27.25 20.41
N PRO A 135 -1.70 -27.16 20.38
CA PRO A 135 -2.39 -26.17 19.56
C PRO A 135 -1.92 -24.76 19.95
N ARG A 136 -1.45 -23.98 18.98
CA ARG A 136 -0.96 -22.61 19.15
C ARG A 136 -1.88 -21.68 18.39
N SER A 137 -2.47 -20.71 19.08
CA SER A 137 -3.23 -19.63 18.45
C SER A 137 -2.28 -18.82 17.58
N SER A 138 -2.55 -18.73 16.28
CA SER A 138 -1.66 -18.13 15.28
C SER A 138 -1.59 -16.60 15.36
N THR A 139 -2.34 -15.95 16.25
CA THR A 139 -2.28 -14.49 16.41
C THR A 139 -2.60 -14.11 17.84
N LEU A 140 -1.57 -13.96 18.66
CA LEU A 140 -1.62 -13.32 19.99
C LEU A 140 -1.11 -11.88 19.89
N ALA A 141 -1.55 -11.15 18.86
CA ALA A 141 -1.19 -9.74 18.73
C ALA A 141 -1.89 -8.95 19.84
N LEU A 142 -1.14 -8.59 20.88
CA LEU A 142 -1.62 -7.67 21.91
C LEU A 142 -1.73 -6.27 21.31
N ARG A 143 -2.76 -5.53 21.73
CA ARG A 143 -2.95 -4.14 21.32
C ARG A 143 -1.70 -3.33 21.68
N LYS A 144 -1.00 -2.82 20.67
CA LYS A 144 0.15 -1.93 20.88
C LYS A 144 -0.33 -0.72 21.68
N GLN A 145 0.22 -0.53 22.88
CA GLN A 145 -0.02 0.65 23.68
C GLN A 145 0.90 1.76 23.17
N PHE A 146 0.31 2.88 22.76
CA PHE A 146 1.07 4.06 22.32
C PHE A 146 1.34 4.95 23.53
N SER A 147 2.60 5.27 23.73
CA SER A 147 3.01 6.30 24.68
C SER A 147 2.58 7.68 24.19
N ASP A 148 2.57 8.69 25.07
CA ASP A 148 2.23 10.06 24.65
C ASP A 148 3.29 10.62 23.69
N ILE A 149 4.57 10.27 23.85
CA ILE A 149 5.63 10.65 22.89
C ILE A 149 5.42 10.01 21.49
N ASP A 150 4.90 8.78 21.42
CA ASP A 150 4.56 8.16 20.12
C ASP A 150 3.44 8.94 19.41
N ARG A 151 2.48 9.46 20.17
CA ARG A 151 1.35 10.21 19.63
C ARG A 151 1.77 11.59 19.15
N ASP A 152 2.60 12.27 19.93
CA ASP A 152 3.13 13.59 19.56
C ASP A 152 3.98 13.47 18.29
N ARG A 153 4.86 12.48 18.23
CA ARG A 153 5.65 12.20 17.03
C ARG A 153 4.76 11.91 15.81
N PHE A 154 3.75 11.05 15.98
CA PHE A 154 2.83 10.73 14.89
C PHE A 154 2.06 11.96 14.40
N LEU A 155 1.66 12.86 15.31
CA LEU A 155 0.99 14.09 14.96
C LEU A 155 1.89 15.02 14.14
N GLU A 156 3.14 15.21 14.58
CA GLU A 156 4.12 16.07 13.92
C GLU A 156 4.50 15.51 12.53
N GLU A 157 4.81 14.21 12.45
CA GLU A 157 5.14 13.53 11.18
C GLU A 157 3.95 13.55 10.22
N GLY A 158 2.74 13.27 10.71
CA GLY A 158 1.51 13.31 9.92
C GLY A 158 1.20 14.71 9.40
N PHE A 159 1.40 15.75 10.21
CA PHE A 159 1.22 17.14 9.79
C PHE A 159 2.25 17.55 8.75
N ALA A 160 3.52 17.18 8.94
CA ALA A 160 4.59 17.43 7.98
C ALA A 160 4.30 16.78 6.62
N TYR A 161 3.78 15.54 6.62
CA TYR A 161 3.35 14.85 5.41
C TYR A 161 2.21 15.61 4.70
N ILE A 162 1.16 16.00 5.44
CA ILE A 162 0.03 16.75 4.87
C ILE A 162 0.51 18.07 4.25
N ARG A 163 1.42 18.78 4.92
CA ARG A 163 2.01 20.02 4.42
C ARG A 163 2.71 19.81 3.07
N ALA A 164 3.63 18.84 3.00
CA ALA A 164 4.38 18.55 1.78
C ALA A 164 3.46 18.07 0.65
N PHE A 165 2.45 17.24 0.96
CA PHE A 165 1.47 16.79 -0.02
C PHE A 165 0.70 17.96 -0.65
N PHE A 166 0.24 18.92 0.16
CA PHE A 166 -0.47 20.10 -0.33
C PHE A 166 0.43 21.02 -1.17
N GLU A 167 1.65 21.27 -0.72
CA GLU A 167 2.62 22.09 -1.44
C GLU A 167 2.89 21.52 -2.83
N ASN A 168 3.25 20.24 -2.92
CA ASN A 168 3.50 19.56 -4.19
C ASN A 168 2.25 19.52 -5.09
N SER A 169 1.08 19.22 -4.52
CA SER A 169 -0.18 19.18 -5.28
C SER A 169 -0.53 20.53 -5.89
N MET A 170 -0.24 21.64 -5.19
CA MET A 170 -0.47 22.99 -5.67
C MET A 170 0.53 23.40 -6.75
N GLU A 171 1.79 23.00 -6.62
CA GLU A 171 2.83 23.22 -7.64
C GLU A 171 2.50 22.50 -8.96
N GLU A 172 2.00 21.27 -8.88
CA GLU A 172 1.59 20.49 -10.06
C GLU A 172 0.27 20.94 -10.70
N LEU A 173 -0.55 21.75 -10.00
CA LEU A 173 -1.90 22.06 -10.44
C LEU A 173 -1.94 22.96 -11.68
N ALA A 174 -1.15 24.04 -11.66
CA ALA A 174 -1.15 25.05 -12.73
C ALA A 174 -0.66 24.50 -14.07
N PRO A 175 0.43 23.69 -14.15
CA PRO A 175 0.87 23.06 -15.40
C PRO A 175 -0.18 22.14 -16.03
N ARG A 176 -1.05 21.52 -15.23
CA ARG A 176 -2.05 20.55 -15.69
C ARG A 176 -3.41 21.18 -16.01
N ASN A 177 -3.67 22.39 -15.55
CA ASN A 177 -4.97 23.04 -15.66
C ASN A 177 -4.80 24.53 -16.03
N PRO A 178 -4.74 24.86 -17.33
CA PRO A 178 -4.67 26.24 -17.78
C PRO A 178 -5.80 27.09 -17.20
N GLY A 179 -5.48 28.29 -16.73
CA GLY A 179 -6.43 29.20 -16.08
C GLY A 179 -6.58 29.01 -14.56
N TYR A 180 -5.94 28.00 -13.97
CA TYR A 180 -5.86 27.82 -12.53
C TYR A 180 -4.48 28.16 -11.98
N GLU A 181 -4.45 28.88 -10.87
CA GLU A 181 -3.24 29.23 -10.12
C GLU A 181 -3.43 28.87 -8.66
N ALA A 182 -2.44 28.21 -8.07
CA ALA A 182 -2.46 27.86 -6.65
C ALA A 182 -1.40 28.66 -5.89
N ARG A 183 -1.71 29.01 -4.64
CA ARG A 183 -0.81 29.69 -3.74
C ARG A 183 -0.76 28.94 -2.42
N PHE A 184 0.39 28.32 -2.16
CA PHE A 184 0.71 27.74 -0.87
C PHE A 184 1.43 28.76 0.01
N ARG A 185 1.07 28.84 1.29
CA ARG A 185 1.71 29.74 2.25
C ARG A 185 1.91 29.03 3.60
N PRO A 186 3.15 28.67 3.97
CA PRO A 186 3.44 28.23 5.32
C PRO A 186 3.28 29.40 6.31
N ILE A 187 2.68 29.13 7.47
CA ILE A 187 2.52 30.11 8.55
C ILE A 187 3.51 29.80 9.67
N SER A 188 3.58 28.53 10.08
CA SER A 188 4.51 28.02 11.09
C SER A 188 4.74 26.52 10.89
N ASN A 189 5.49 25.89 11.79
CA ASN A 189 5.60 24.43 11.84
C ASN A 189 4.28 23.75 12.23
N GLU A 190 3.33 24.50 12.77
CA GLU A 190 2.01 24.02 13.20
C GLU A 190 0.88 24.55 12.32
N GLY A 191 1.14 25.23 11.20
CA GLY A 191 0.09 25.84 10.38
C GLY A 191 0.50 26.22 8.97
N PHE A 192 -0.39 26.00 7.99
CA PHE A 192 -0.22 26.49 6.62
C PHE A 192 -1.57 26.78 5.96
N THR A 193 -1.53 27.65 4.95
CA THR A 193 -2.70 28.01 4.13
C THR A 193 -2.46 27.65 2.67
N GLY A 194 -3.56 27.38 1.97
CA GLY A 194 -3.58 27.15 0.54
C GLY A 194 -4.74 27.90 -0.09
N ALA A 195 -4.51 28.55 -1.22
CA ALA A 195 -5.55 29.26 -1.96
C ALA A 195 -5.50 28.89 -3.44
N LEU A 196 -6.68 28.68 -4.03
CA LEU A 196 -6.84 28.39 -5.45
C LEU A 196 -7.54 29.55 -6.14
N TYR A 197 -7.00 29.94 -7.28
CA TYR A 197 -7.51 30.99 -8.13
C TYR A 197 -7.85 30.41 -9.50
N ARG A 198 -8.91 30.94 -10.11
CA ARG A 198 -9.27 30.70 -11.50
C ARG A 198 -9.45 32.05 -12.18
N ASP A 199 -8.73 32.27 -13.26
CA ASP A 199 -8.76 33.53 -14.02
C ASP A 199 -8.55 34.77 -13.11
N GLY A 200 -7.60 34.66 -12.16
CA GLY A 200 -7.27 35.69 -11.17
C GLY A 200 -8.27 35.86 -10.02
N LYS A 201 -9.39 35.13 -9.99
CA LYS A 201 -10.37 35.16 -8.89
C LYS A 201 -10.19 33.97 -7.97
N LYS A 202 -10.17 34.22 -6.67
CA LYS A 202 -10.11 33.15 -5.67
C LYS A 202 -11.39 32.31 -5.68
N VAL A 203 -11.23 31.01 -5.85
CA VAL A 203 -12.34 30.03 -5.92
C VAL A 203 -12.35 29.06 -4.74
N ALA A 204 -11.21 28.83 -4.09
CA ALA A 204 -11.13 28.02 -2.89
C ALA A 204 -9.98 28.47 -1.97
N GLY A 205 -10.08 28.12 -0.69
CA GLY A 205 -9.04 28.36 0.29
C GLY A 205 -9.10 27.34 1.42
N CYS A 206 -7.96 27.11 2.06
CA CYS A 206 -7.87 26.30 3.25
C CYS A 206 -6.84 26.84 4.23
N TYR A 207 -7.06 26.52 5.49
CA TYR A 207 -6.10 26.68 6.56
C TYR A 207 -6.07 25.38 7.35
N VAL A 208 -4.89 24.75 7.39
CA VAL A 208 -4.64 23.50 8.10
C VAL A 208 -3.65 23.80 9.23
N ARG A 209 -3.94 23.32 10.44
CA ARG A 209 -3.14 23.63 11.62
C ARG A 209 -3.15 22.52 12.65
N ILE A 210 -2.10 22.43 13.46
CA ILE A 210 -2.14 21.72 14.72
C ILE A 210 -2.84 22.62 15.75
N SER A 211 -3.93 22.14 16.32
CA SER A 211 -4.75 22.85 17.29
C SER A 211 -4.74 22.12 18.62
N ARG A 212 -4.53 22.88 19.71
CA ARG A 212 -4.67 22.43 21.11
C ARG A 212 -5.87 23.15 21.71
N LEU A 213 -7.08 22.59 21.56
CA LEU A 213 -8.27 23.20 22.16
C LEU A 213 -8.37 22.80 23.64
N TYR A 214 -8.58 23.79 24.52
CA TYR A 214 -8.95 23.69 25.94
C TYR A 214 -8.66 22.34 26.64
N GLY A 215 -7.40 22.13 27.06
CA GLY A 215 -7.01 20.97 27.86
C GLY A 215 -7.04 19.62 27.13
N GLY A 216 -7.42 19.60 25.85
CA GLY A 216 -7.40 18.44 24.97
C GLY A 216 -6.04 18.21 24.32
N ARG A 217 -5.86 16.99 23.79
CA ARG A 217 -4.66 16.62 23.03
C ARG A 217 -4.55 17.41 21.73
N ALA A 218 -3.31 17.63 21.29
CA ALA A 218 -3.03 18.26 20.02
C ALA A 218 -3.60 17.42 18.86
N GLN A 219 -4.23 18.08 17.90
CA GLN A 219 -4.88 17.45 16.76
C GLN A 219 -4.77 18.32 15.51
N ILE A 220 -4.87 17.73 14.34
CA ILE A 220 -4.88 18.48 13.07
C ILE A 220 -6.30 18.99 12.83
N GLY A 221 -6.44 20.31 12.74
CA GLY A 221 -7.66 21.02 12.37
C GLY A 221 -7.57 21.58 10.95
N TYR A 222 -8.73 21.78 10.35
CA TYR A 222 -8.89 22.35 9.01
C TYR A 222 -10.04 23.38 9.02
N SER A 223 -9.89 24.46 8.25
CA SER A 223 -10.98 25.34 7.85
C SER A 223 -11.00 25.54 6.34
N GLY A 224 -12.20 25.65 5.77
CA GLY A 224 -12.43 25.93 4.33
C GLY A 224 -12.24 27.39 3.93
N ASN A 225 -11.57 28.17 4.78
CA ASN A 225 -11.03 29.48 4.45
C ASN A 225 -9.54 29.47 4.79
N ASP A 226 -8.78 30.32 4.12
CA ASP A 226 -7.35 30.56 4.31
C ASP A 226 -7.09 31.69 5.32
N ASN A 227 -8.07 32.02 6.17
CA ASN A 227 -7.89 32.98 7.25
C ASN A 227 -7.17 32.27 8.40
N ALA A 228 -5.88 32.60 8.54
CA ALA A 228 -4.98 32.11 9.57
C ALA A 228 -5.35 32.57 10.98
#